data_AF-A0A7X1RMY9-F1
#
_entry.id   AF-A0A7X1RMY9-F1
#
_cell.length_a   1.000
_cell.length_b   1.000
_cell.length_c   1.000
_cell.angle_alpha   90.00
_cell.angle_beta   90.00
_cell.angle_gamma   90.00
#
_symmetry.space_group_name_H-M   'P 1'
#
loop_
_entity.id
_entity.type
_entity.pdbx_description
1 polymer ?
#
loop_
_entity_poly.entity_id
_entity_poly.type
_entity_poly.pdbx_seq_one_letter_code
_entity_poly.pdbx_strand_id
1 'polypeptide(L)'
;TTTPGDKGTTVVVTYPDGSKDEVPVKVTVKDPSAPATDADKNKVTDPSVTPVTDPSNLTDAEKAKVADEVKKANPTAKDIKVNKDGSVVVTFEDGTTSVIPADKTVKKSDGSVAVNPATNQDSPAQAPAKKAGAKELPNTGTEQSSASLALALLAAATGGLLFAKKREEEE
;
A
#
# COMPACT_ATOMS: atom_id res chain seq x y z
N THR A 1 26.06 -31.60 7.52
CA THR A 1 26.07 -30.31 6.80
C THR A 1 24.63 -29.94 6.51
N THR A 2 24.22 -28.70 6.72
CA THR A 2 22.86 -28.25 6.39
C THR A 2 22.91 -27.52 5.05
N THR A 3 22.22 -28.04 4.04
CA THR A 3 22.11 -27.37 2.74
C THR A 3 21.08 -26.24 2.84
N PRO A 4 21.46 -24.98 2.53
CA PRO A 4 20.51 -23.88 2.44
C PRO A 4 19.36 -24.18 1.48
N GLY A 5 18.23 -23.52 1.71
CA GLY A 5 17.05 -23.63 0.86
C GLY A 5 15.80 -24.10 1.60
N ASP A 6 14.73 -24.21 0.83
CA ASP A 6 13.41 -24.53 1.33
C ASP A 6 13.23 -26.02 1.59
N LYS A 7 12.70 -26.34 2.77
CA LYS A 7 12.37 -27.71 3.20
C LYS A 7 10.89 -27.75 3.53
N GLY A 8 10.14 -28.56 2.80
CA GLY A 8 8.74 -28.88 3.13
C GLY A 8 8.71 -29.88 4.28
N THR A 9 7.95 -29.57 5.32
CA THR A 9 7.64 -30.48 6.43
C THR A 9 6.13 -30.58 6.54
N THR A 10 5.62 -31.72 7.00
CA THR A 10 4.19 -31.91 7.27
C THR A 10 4.00 -32.11 8.76
N VAL A 11 3.15 -31.30 9.37
CA VAL A 11 2.69 -31.50 10.74
C VAL A 11 1.43 -32.34 10.70
N VAL A 12 1.46 -33.52 11.32
CA VAL A 12 0.31 -34.43 11.39
C VAL A 12 -0.37 -34.23 12.75
N VAL A 13 -1.59 -33.70 12.74
CA VAL A 13 -2.45 -33.60 13.93
C VAL A 13 -3.31 -34.86 13.98
N THR A 14 -3.25 -35.60 15.09
CA THR A 14 -4.09 -36.80 15.30
C THR A 14 -5.16 -36.49 16.33
N TYR A 15 -6.41 -36.77 15.97
CA TYR A 15 -7.59 -36.53 16.80
C TYR A 15 -7.97 -37.79 17.60
N PRO A 16 -8.72 -37.65 18.72
CA PRO A 16 -9.14 -38.79 19.53
C PRO A 16 -10.08 -39.78 18.81
N ASP A 17 -10.70 -39.36 17.71
CA ASP A 17 -11.50 -40.21 16.82
C ASP A 17 -10.64 -41.03 15.82
N GLY A 18 -9.32 -40.81 15.81
CA GLY A 18 -8.36 -41.47 14.91
C GLY A 18 -8.14 -40.74 13.58
N SER A 19 -8.89 -39.68 13.29
CA SER A 19 -8.71 -38.82 12.12
C SER A 19 -7.37 -38.09 12.16
N LYS A 20 -6.86 -37.70 10.99
CA LYS A 20 -5.59 -36.97 10.85
C LYS A 20 -5.74 -35.75 9.95
N ASP A 21 -5.20 -34.62 10.40
CA ASP A 21 -5.00 -33.42 9.57
C ASP A 21 -3.51 -33.25 9.27
N GLU A 22 -3.17 -33.05 8.00
CA GLU A 22 -1.81 -32.79 7.54
C GLU A 22 -1.68 -31.32 7.14
N VAL A 23 -0.88 -30.56 7.89
CA VAL A 23 -0.59 -29.15 7.59
C VAL A 23 0.82 -29.06 7.01
N PRO A 24 0.97 -28.72 5.72
CA PRO A 24 2.28 -28.50 5.13
C PRO A 24 2.87 -27.17 5.63
N VAL A 25 4.13 -27.22 6.06
CA VAL A 25 4.91 -26.07 6.54
C VAL A 25 6.18 -25.98 5.71
N LYS A 26 6.54 -24.76 5.31
CA LYS A 26 7.77 -24.48 4.56
C LYS A 26 8.78 -23.83 5.50
N VAL A 27 9.92 -24.48 5.70
CA VAL A 27 11.04 -23.95 6.49
C VAL A 27 12.15 -23.54 5.54
N THR A 28 12.58 -22.29 5.62
CA THR A 28 13.71 -21.77 4.82
C THR A 28 14.96 -21.75 5.67
N VAL A 29 15.99 -22.50 5.26
CA VAL A 29 17.31 -22.46 5.89
C VAL A 29 18.16 -21.42 5.14
N LYS A 30 18.48 -20.30 5.81
CA LYS A 30 19.39 -19.27 5.27
C LYS A 30 20.84 -19.75 5.30
N ASP A 31 21.60 -19.40 4.27
CA ASP A 31 23.06 -19.60 4.25
C ASP A 31 23.74 -18.48 5.03
N PRO A 32 24.44 -18.75 6.15
CA PRO A 32 25.13 -17.71 6.91
C PRO A 32 26.34 -17.10 6.17
N SER A 33 26.83 -17.72 5.09
CA SER A 33 27.90 -17.19 4.26
C SER A 33 27.40 -16.40 3.05
N ALA A 34 26.09 -16.38 2.78
CA ALA A 34 25.53 -15.56 1.71
C ALA A 34 25.65 -14.07 2.05
N PRO A 35 25.84 -13.20 1.04
CA PRO A 35 25.82 -11.77 1.25
C PRO A 35 24.47 -11.34 1.80
N ALA A 36 24.47 -10.40 2.75
CA ALA A 36 23.24 -9.84 3.30
C ALA A 36 22.37 -9.24 2.18
N THR A 37 21.10 -9.60 2.18
CA THR A 37 20.11 -9.09 1.23
C THR A 37 19.66 -7.69 1.63
N ASP A 38 19.02 -6.96 0.72
CA ASP A 38 18.43 -5.67 1.03
C ASP A 38 17.28 -5.81 2.03
N ALA A 39 16.53 -6.91 1.99
CA ALA A 39 15.58 -7.24 3.06
C ALA A 39 16.24 -7.42 4.44
N ASP A 40 17.46 -7.95 4.52
CA ASP A 40 18.19 -8.11 5.78
C ASP A 40 18.81 -6.78 6.27
N LYS A 41 19.23 -5.89 5.35
CA LYS A 41 19.82 -4.59 5.67
C LYS A 41 18.78 -3.53 5.97
N ASN A 42 17.66 -3.58 5.26
CA ASN A 42 16.69 -2.52 5.26
C ASN A 42 15.54 -2.86 6.22
N LYS A 43 15.45 -2.11 7.32
CA LYS A 43 14.39 -2.33 8.29
C LYS A 43 13.04 -1.93 7.71
N VAL A 44 12.15 -2.91 7.54
CA VAL A 44 10.74 -2.63 7.24
C VAL A 44 10.08 -1.99 8.45
N THR A 45 9.42 -0.86 8.20
CA THR A 45 8.71 -0.09 9.21
C THR A 45 7.21 -0.31 9.02
N ASP A 46 6.52 -0.58 10.13
CA ASP A 46 5.07 -0.73 10.13
C ASP A 46 4.40 0.59 9.70
N PRO A 47 3.42 0.55 8.79
CA PRO A 47 2.69 1.73 8.36
C PRO A 47 1.70 2.21 9.44
N SER A 48 1.05 3.35 9.18
CA SER A 48 -0.16 3.71 9.92
C SER A 48 -1.26 2.67 9.63
N VAL A 49 -1.92 2.19 10.69
CA VAL A 49 -2.97 1.18 10.57
C VAL A 49 -4.23 1.81 9.96
N THR A 50 -4.72 1.22 8.89
CA THR A 50 -5.94 1.67 8.23
C THR A 50 -7.18 0.95 8.78
N PRO A 51 -8.22 1.69 9.22
CA PRO A 51 -9.47 1.09 9.64
C PRO A 51 -10.28 0.62 8.41
N VAL A 52 -10.65 -0.66 8.38
CA VAL A 52 -11.38 -1.30 7.28
C VAL A 52 -12.60 -2.03 7.78
N THR A 53 -13.61 -2.17 6.94
CA THR A 53 -14.88 -2.83 7.35
C THR A 53 -14.70 -4.34 7.49
N ASP A 54 -13.96 -4.95 6.56
CA ASP A 54 -13.65 -6.38 6.53
C ASP A 54 -12.15 -6.60 6.30
N PRO A 55 -11.36 -6.84 7.37
CA PRO A 55 -9.91 -7.05 7.27
C PRO A 55 -9.51 -8.26 6.43
N SER A 56 -10.38 -9.26 6.30
CA SER A 56 -10.08 -10.44 5.51
C SER A 56 -10.38 -10.24 4.02
N ASN A 57 -10.99 -9.10 3.65
CA ASN A 57 -11.55 -8.89 2.33
C ASN A 57 -11.43 -7.43 1.85
N LEU A 58 -10.22 -6.84 1.86
CA LEU A 58 -9.99 -5.44 1.45
C LEU A 58 -10.46 -5.14 0.03
N THR A 59 -11.16 -4.03 -0.16
CA THR A 59 -11.48 -3.46 -1.48
C THR A 59 -10.24 -2.83 -2.13
N ASP A 60 -10.28 -2.58 -3.44
CA ASP A 60 -9.16 -1.94 -4.16
C ASP A 60 -8.87 -0.52 -3.63
N ALA A 61 -9.92 0.20 -3.20
CA ALA A 61 -9.78 1.52 -2.59
C ALA A 61 -9.05 1.45 -1.23
N GLU A 62 -9.36 0.44 -0.40
CA GLU A 62 -8.68 0.23 0.89
C GLU A 62 -7.23 -0.23 0.67
N LYS A 63 -7.00 -1.13 -0.30
CA LYS A 63 -5.64 -1.56 -0.68
C LYS A 63 -4.76 -0.40 -1.11
N ALA A 64 -5.30 0.54 -1.90
CA ALA A 64 -4.55 1.72 -2.32
C ALA A 64 -4.11 2.56 -1.11
N LYS A 65 -5.02 2.81 -0.15
CA LYS A 65 -4.68 3.53 1.09
C LYS A 65 -3.60 2.83 1.90
N VAL A 66 -3.71 1.51 2.08
CA VAL A 66 -2.68 0.70 2.75
C VAL A 66 -1.34 0.82 2.03
N ALA A 67 -1.35 0.71 0.69
CA ALA A 67 -0.14 0.80 -0.11
C ALA A 67 0.55 2.17 0.03
N ASP A 68 -0.21 3.27 0.08
CA ASP A 68 0.33 4.62 0.23
C ASP A 68 0.98 4.82 1.61
N GLU A 69 0.33 4.35 2.68
CA GLU A 69 0.89 4.38 4.03
C GLU A 69 2.17 3.53 4.12
N VAL A 70 2.20 2.36 3.47
CA VAL A 70 3.39 1.49 3.42
C VAL A 70 4.50 2.14 2.61
N LYS A 71 4.22 2.77 1.45
CA LYS A 71 5.21 3.52 0.66
C LYS A 71 5.85 4.63 1.46
N LYS A 72 5.04 5.35 2.24
CA LYS A 72 5.50 6.45 3.09
C LYS A 72 6.41 5.96 4.23
N ALA A 73 6.06 4.84 4.85
CA ALA A 73 6.87 4.23 5.90
C ALA A 73 8.13 3.52 5.36
N ASN A 74 8.11 3.05 4.11
CA ASN A 74 9.16 2.24 3.48
C ASN A 74 9.56 2.82 2.11
N PRO A 75 10.22 4.00 2.07
CA PRO A 75 10.60 4.65 0.80
C PRO A 75 11.66 3.88 0.00
N THR A 76 12.34 2.93 0.62
CA THR A 76 13.34 2.04 0.03
C THR A 76 12.72 0.82 -0.66
N ALA A 77 11.40 0.66 -0.58
CA ALA A 77 10.67 -0.39 -1.28
C ALA A 77 10.63 -0.09 -2.79
N LYS A 78 10.95 -1.08 -3.60
CA LYS A 78 10.78 -1.03 -5.07
C LYS A 78 9.32 -1.23 -5.44
N ASP A 79 8.73 -2.30 -4.92
CA ASP A 79 7.33 -2.66 -5.18
C ASP A 79 6.61 -2.99 -3.88
N ILE A 80 5.32 -2.64 -3.83
CA ILE A 80 4.44 -2.90 -2.69
C ILE A 80 3.18 -3.58 -3.20
N LYS A 81 2.93 -4.79 -2.70
CA LYS A 81 1.76 -5.59 -3.04
C LYS A 81 0.90 -5.83 -1.80
N VAL A 82 -0.32 -5.31 -1.81
CA VAL A 82 -1.31 -5.51 -0.74
C VAL A 82 -2.23 -6.68 -1.08
N ASN A 83 -2.21 -7.72 -0.25
CA ASN A 83 -3.03 -8.92 -0.38
C ASN A 83 -4.47 -8.69 0.12
N LYS A 84 -5.39 -9.61 -0.22
CA LYS A 84 -6.84 -9.45 0.06
C LYS A 84 -7.15 -9.49 1.56
N ASP A 85 -6.29 -10.17 2.32
CA ASP A 85 -6.29 -10.29 3.78
C ASP A 85 -5.63 -9.11 4.51
N GLY A 86 -5.14 -8.10 3.78
CA GLY A 86 -4.46 -6.94 4.35
C GLY A 86 -2.95 -7.13 4.58
N SER A 87 -2.40 -8.33 4.38
CA SER A 87 -0.95 -8.52 4.43
C SER A 87 -0.27 -7.80 3.27
N VAL A 88 0.95 -7.30 3.50
CA VAL A 88 1.68 -6.51 2.49
C VAL A 88 3.03 -7.14 2.23
N VAL A 89 3.31 -7.40 0.96
CA VAL A 89 4.61 -7.85 0.49
C VAL A 89 5.36 -6.64 -0.04
N VAL A 90 6.51 -6.37 0.55
CA VAL A 90 7.45 -5.32 0.16
C VAL A 90 8.59 -5.98 -0.60
N THR A 91 8.81 -5.58 -1.84
CA THR A 91 9.93 -6.05 -2.68
C THR A 91 11.00 -4.96 -2.72
N PHE A 92 12.26 -5.34 -2.52
CA PHE A 92 13.42 -4.45 -2.58
C PHE A 92 14.10 -4.48 -3.95
N GLU A 93 15.11 -3.63 -4.14
CA GLU A 93 15.85 -3.50 -5.41
C GLU A 93 16.53 -4.80 -5.85
N ASP A 94 17.06 -5.59 -4.90
CA ASP A 94 17.65 -6.91 -5.15
C ASP A 94 16.63 -8.02 -5.43
N GLY A 95 15.33 -7.68 -5.47
CA GLY A 95 14.23 -8.61 -5.68
C GLY A 95 13.84 -9.43 -4.44
N THR A 96 14.54 -9.26 -3.31
CA THR A 96 14.13 -9.88 -2.05
C THR A 96 12.87 -9.25 -1.50
N THR A 97 12.12 -10.02 -0.72
CA THR A 97 10.82 -9.60 -0.21
C THR A 97 10.73 -9.72 1.31
N SER A 98 9.98 -8.81 1.91
CA SER A 98 9.60 -8.84 3.31
C SER A 98 8.09 -8.73 3.43
N VAL A 99 7.52 -9.41 4.42
CA VAL A 99 6.06 -9.44 4.64
C VAL A 99 5.71 -8.64 5.90
N ILE A 100 4.85 -7.65 5.73
CA ILE A 100 4.19 -6.95 6.83
C ILE A 100 2.84 -7.66 7.06
N PRO A 101 2.62 -8.25 8.24
CA PRO A 101 1.40 -8.99 8.50
C PRO A 101 0.20 -8.03 8.66
N ALA A 102 -1.01 -8.56 8.41
CA ALA A 102 -2.23 -7.75 8.34
C ALA A 102 -2.54 -7.00 9.65
N ASP A 103 -2.16 -7.55 10.81
CA ASP A 103 -2.36 -6.92 12.13
C ASP A 103 -1.59 -5.60 12.29
N LYS A 104 -0.60 -5.33 11.41
CA LYS A 104 0.18 -4.09 11.39
C LYS A 104 -0.29 -3.09 10.34
N THR A 105 -1.21 -3.47 9.44
CA THR A 105 -1.62 -2.64 8.30
C THR A 105 -3.10 -2.30 8.33
N VAL A 106 -3.93 -3.20 8.83
CA VAL A 106 -5.38 -3.04 8.87
C VAL A 106 -5.93 -3.36 10.25
N LYS A 107 -6.99 -2.66 10.63
CA LYS A 107 -7.78 -2.97 11.81
C LYS A 107 -9.24 -3.00 11.42
N LYS A 108 -9.99 -3.96 11.96
CA LYS A 108 -11.44 -3.95 11.84
C LYS A 108 -11.98 -2.66 12.46
N SER A 109 -12.60 -1.82 11.65
CA SER A 109 -13.51 -0.80 12.14
C SER A 109 -14.57 -1.55 12.95
N ASP A 110 -14.63 -1.26 14.25
CA ASP A 110 -15.77 -1.71 15.02
C ASP A 110 -16.98 -1.09 14.34
N GLY A 111 -17.93 -1.93 13.91
CA GLY A 111 -19.18 -1.50 13.31
C GLY A 111 -20.09 -0.73 14.29
N SER A 112 -19.51 -0.04 15.29
CA SER A 112 -20.03 1.23 15.74
C SER A 112 -20.07 2.13 14.50
N VAL A 113 -21.21 2.05 13.80
CA VAL A 113 -21.80 3.19 13.15
C VAL A 113 -21.76 4.30 14.20
N ALA A 114 -20.66 5.07 14.21
CA ALA A 114 -20.79 6.48 14.45
C ALA A 114 -21.71 6.95 13.31
N VAL A 115 -23.02 6.81 13.54
CA VAL A 115 -23.87 7.97 13.35
C VAL A 115 -23.02 9.10 13.91
N ASN A 116 -22.64 10.06 13.08
CA ASN A 116 -22.32 11.34 13.64
C ASN A 116 -23.67 11.85 14.16
N PRO A 117 -24.05 11.74 15.46
CA PRO A 117 -24.76 12.88 15.99
C PRO A 117 -23.70 13.97 15.93
N ALA A 118 -23.91 14.95 15.07
CA ALA A 118 -23.25 16.23 15.27
C ALA A 118 -23.44 16.59 16.75
N THR A 119 -22.40 16.42 17.57
CA THR A 119 -22.39 16.97 18.91
C THR A 119 -22.14 18.45 18.71
N ASN A 120 -23.27 19.13 18.49
CA ASN A 120 -23.49 20.50 18.88
C ASN A 120 -22.86 20.68 20.27
N GLN A 121 -21.81 21.50 20.33
CA GLN A 121 -21.49 22.17 21.57
C GLN A 121 -22.62 23.14 21.85
N ASP A 122 -23.42 22.82 22.87
CA ASP A 122 -24.39 23.74 23.44
C ASP A 122 -23.65 24.79 24.27
N SER A 123 -23.69 26.05 23.83
CA SER A 123 -24.07 27.16 24.69
C SER A 123 -24.50 28.35 23.81
N PRO A 124 -25.54 29.10 24.22
CA PRO A 124 -26.54 29.61 23.29
C PRO A 124 -26.30 31.08 22.90
N ALA A 125 -26.63 31.45 21.65
CA ALA A 125 -27.48 32.61 21.35
C ALA A 125 -27.56 32.88 19.83
N GLN A 126 -28.75 32.60 19.30
CA GLN A 126 -29.53 33.49 18.43
C GLN A 126 -29.16 33.63 16.93
N ALA A 127 -30.07 33.10 16.11
CA ALA A 127 -30.29 33.29 14.68
C ALA A 127 -30.58 34.78 14.31
N PRO A 128 -30.89 35.18 13.04
CA PRO A 128 -31.09 34.38 11.80
C PRO A 128 -30.53 35.00 10.48
N ALA A 129 -30.53 34.24 9.36
CA ALA A 129 -31.22 34.61 8.09
C ALA A 129 -30.68 33.92 6.80
N LYS A 130 -31.64 33.31 6.06
CA LYS A 130 -31.82 33.23 4.58
C LYS A 130 -31.05 32.20 3.70
N LYS A 131 -31.77 31.09 3.41
CA LYS A 131 -32.31 30.65 2.09
C LYS A 131 -31.47 30.88 0.80
N ALA A 132 -31.05 29.79 0.14
CA ALA A 132 -31.51 29.33 -1.20
C ALA A 132 -30.48 28.43 -1.95
N GLY A 133 -30.95 27.31 -2.51
CA GLY A 133 -30.64 26.90 -3.90
C GLY A 133 -29.39 26.08 -4.22
N ALA A 134 -29.57 24.76 -4.27
CA ALA A 134 -29.00 23.74 -5.18
C ALA A 134 -27.73 24.04 -6.02
N LYS A 135 -26.72 23.16 -5.89
CA LYS A 135 -26.16 22.29 -6.96
C LYS A 135 -24.96 21.51 -6.42
N GLU A 136 -25.07 20.18 -6.34
CA GLU A 136 -23.93 19.29 -6.08
C GLU A 136 -23.01 19.20 -7.31
N LEU A 137 -21.69 19.18 -7.07
CA LEU A 137 -20.60 18.49 -7.78
C LEU A 137 -19.31 18.64 -6.91
N PRO A 138 -18.31 17.76 -7.06
CA PRO A 138 -17.62 17.11 -5.94
C PRO A 138 -16.51 17.90 -5.26
N ASN A 139 -16.25 17.49 -4.02
CA ASN A 139 -15.20 17.95 -3.13
C ASN A 139 -13.81 17.50 -3.66
N THR A 140 -13.00 18.44 -4.17
CA THR A 140 -11.56 18.25 -4.35
C THR A 140 -10.83 19.19 -3.39
N GLY A 141 -10.07 18.62 -2.46
CA GLY A 141 -9.34 19.34 -1.42
C GLY A 141 -8.26 20.28 -1.98
N THR A 142 -8.07 21.37 -1.21
CA THR A 142 -6.80 22.07 -0.85
C THR A 142 -5.71 22.13 -1.94
N GLU A 143 -5.19 23.29 -2.34
CA GLU A 143 -4.41 24.21 -1.49
C GLU A 143 -4.32 25.61 -2.13
N GLN A 144 -4.29 26.60 -1.26
CA GLN A 144 -3.95 28.00 -1.54
C GLN A 144 -2.47 28.13 -1.92
N SER A 145 -2.16 28.61 -3.13
CA SER A 145 -0.94 29.40 -3.33
C SER A 145 -1.20 30.52 -4.33
N SER A 146 -1.33 31.72 -3.79
CA SER A 146 -1.34 33.00 -4.47
C SER A 146 -0.01 33.29 -5.18
N ALA A 147 -0.12 34.08 -6.26
CA ALA A 147 0.94 34.84 -6.94
C ALA A 147 1.80 34.09 -7.96
N SER A 148 1.51 34.27 -9.25
CA SER A 148 2.18 35.31 -10.07
C SER A 148 2.05 35.01 -11.55
N LEU A 149 1.48 35.99 -12.27
CA LEU A 149 1.54 36.14 -13.71
C LEU A 149 3.02 36.20 -14.16
N ALA A 150 3.47 35.33 -15.06
CA ALA A 150 4.70 35.56 -15.82
C ALA A 150 4.63 34.93 -17.21
N LEU A 151 4.31 35.77 -18.19
CA LEU A 151 4.39 35.51 -19.62
C LEU A 151 5.86 35.59 -20.03
N ALA A 152 6.51 34.44 -20.31
CA ALA A 152 7.85 34.41 -20.88
C ALA A 152 7.78 33.97 -22.35
N LEU A 153 7.83 34.97 -23.24
CA LEU A 153 8.18 34.79 -24.66
C LEU A 153 9.67 34.41 -24.75
N LEU A 154 10.00 33.28 -25.38
CA LEU A 154 11.32 33.14 -26.00
C LEU A 154 11.18 32.52 -27.40
N ALA A 155 11.61 33.33 -28.35
CA ALA A 155 11.54 33.10 -29.77
C ALA A 155 12.58 32.08 -30.26
N ALA A 156 12.16 31.35 -31.30
CA ALA A 156 12.86 31.05 -32.54
C ALA A 156 14.25 30.37 -32.56
N ALA A 157 14.29 29.38 -33.45
CA ALA A 157 15.41 28.94 -34.28
C ALA A 157 16.44 27.99 -33.65
N THR A 158 16.45 26.75 -34.13
CA THR A 158 17.60 26.18 -34.87
C THR A 158 17.18 24.85 -35.48
N GLY A 159 17.36 24.73 -36.79
CA GLY A 159 16.92 23.57 -37.56
C GLY A 159 17.91 22.40 -37.55
N GLY A 160 17.35 21.25 -37.91
CA GLY A 160 17.94 20.20 -38.76
C GLY A 160 19.08 19.35 -38.21
N LEU A 161 18.84 18.03 -38.07
CA LEU A 161 19.69 17.00 -38.70
C LEU A 161 19.00 15.62 -38.74
N LEU A 162 18.73 15.19 -39.97
CA LEU A 162 18.74 13.84 -40.53
C LEU A 162 19.12 12.67 -39.61
N PHE A 163 18.26 11.64 -39.52
CA PHE A 163 18.71 10.24 -39.66
C PHE A 163 17.56 9.36 -40.19
N ALA A 164 17.64 9.05 -41.49
CA ALA A 164 16.98 7.90 -42.08
C ALA A 164 17.91 6.69 -41.95
N LYS A 165 17.47 5.62 -41.27
CA LYS A 165 17.93 4.26 -41.53
C LYS A 165 16.94 3.24 -40.98
N LYS A 166 15.89 2.97 -41.76
CA LYS A 166 15.11 1.74 -41.63
C LYS A 166 15.83 0.68 -42.45
N ARG A 167 16.41 -0.30 -41.78
CA ARG A 167 16.92 -1.55 -42.35
C ARG A 167 16.42 -2.69 -41.46
N GLU A 168 16.13 -3.78 -42.14
CA GLU A 168 15.32 -4.96 -41.82
C GLU A 168 15.82 -5.83 -40.65
N GLU A 169 15.13 -6.97 -40.48
CA GLU A 169 15.26 -8.07 -39.49
C GLU A 169 14.32 -7.87 -38.28
N GLU A 170 13.40 -8.77 -37.92
CA GLU A 170 13.32 -10.24 -37.96
C GLU A 170 11.89 -10.71 -38.35
N GLU A 171 11.78 -11.70 -39.25
CA GLU A 171 11.42 -13.13 -39.05
C GLU A 171 9.93 -13.44 -39.30
#